data_AF-A0A359IM84-F1
#
_entry.id   AF-A0A359IM84-F1
#
_cell.length_a   1.000
_cell.length_b   1.000
_cell.length_c   1.000
_cell.angle_alpha   90.00
_cell.angle_beta   90.00
_cell.angle_gamma   90.00
#
_symmetry.space_group_name_H-M   'P 1'
#
loop_
_entity.id
_entity.type
_entity.pdbx_description
1 polymer ?
#
loop_
_entity_poly.entity_id
_entity_poly.type
_entity_poly.pdbx_seq_one_letter_code
_entity_poly.pdbx_strand_id
1 'polypeptide(L)' 'MNIKLNEEYEVTIIDMGTEGEGIGKIEGVTIFISGGIKGDTVKVKITKVSKNYVLGRIIKLIKESELRQVA' A
#
# COMPACT_ATOMS: atom_id res chain seq x y z
N MET A 1 -3.93 16.66 5.67
CA MET A 1 -3.39 15.28 5.65
C MET A 1 -3.42 14.75 7.06
N ASN A 2 -4.22 13.72 7.32
CA ASN A 2 -4.40 13.16 8.66
C ASN A 2 -3.65 11.82 8.86
N ILE A 3 -2.66 11.54 8.02
CA ILE A 3 -1.87 10.30 8.06
C ILE A 3 -0.76 10.44 9.10
N LYS A 4 -0.73 9.55 10.10
CA LYS A 4 0.36 9.52 11.09
C LYS A 4 1.37 8.41 10.81
N LEU A 5 2.61 8.67 11.21
CA LEU A 5 3.66 7.68 11.29
C LEU A 5 3.26 6.55 12.25
N ASN A 6 3.64 5.32 11.94
CA ASN A 6 3.34 4.10 12.71
C ASN A 6 1.85 3.72 12.82
N GLU A 7 0.94 4.48 12.22
CA GLU A 7 -0.44 4.04 12.09
C GLU A 7 -0.60 3.01 10.97
N GLU A 8 -1.68 2.25 11.09
CA GLU A 8 -2.06 1.19 10.16
C GLU A 8 -3.25 1.66 9.34
N TYR A 9 -3.13 1.60 8.02
CA TYR A 9 -4.20 1.94 7.11
C TYR A 9 -4.49 0.75 6.19
N GLU A 10 -5.76 0.57 5.87
CA GLU A 10 -6.18 -0.39 4.87
C GLU A 10 -6.06 0.28 3.50
N VAL A 11 -5.25 -0.32 2.64
CA VAL A 11 -5.02 0.20 1.29
C VAL A 11 -5.24 -0.90 0.28
N THR A 12 -6.07 -0.57 -0.69
CA THR A 12 -6.21 -1.37 -1.91
C THR A 12 -5.16 -0.90 -2.90
N ILE A 13 -4.38 -1.86 -3.39
CA ILE A 13 -3.35 -1.61 -4.39
C ILE A 13 -4.05 -1.53 -5.73
N ILE A 14 -4.08 -0.32 -6.28
CA ILE A 14 -4.72 -0.03 -7.56
C ILE A 14 -3.75 -0.18 -8.73
N ASP A 15 -2.45 -0.05 -8.47
CA ASP A 15 -1.44 -0.12 -9.51
C ASP A 15 -0.10 -0.61 -8.96
N MET A 16 0.87 -0.88 -9.85
CA MET A 16 2.21 -1.32 -9.48
C MET A 16 3.22 -0.38 -10.13
N GLY A 17 4.13 0.14 -9.32
CA GLY A 17 5.27 0.92 -9.78
C GLY A 17 6.28 0.04 -10.53
N THR A 18 7.13 0.70 -11.31
CA THR A 18 8.19 0.07 -12.12
C THR A 18 9.23 -0.70 -11.30
N GLU A 19 9.42 -0.35 -10.02
CA GLU A 19 10.33 -1.06 -9.11
C GLU A 19 9.65 -2.24 -8.37
N GLY A 20 8.40 -2.58 -8.70
CA GLY A 20 7.66 -3.64 -8.02
C GLY A 20 7.02 -3.20 -6.70
N GLU A 21 6.83 -1.89 -6.53
CA GLU A 21 6.11 -1.31 -5.41
C GLU A 21 4.61 -1.26 -5.72
N GLY A 22 3.76 -1.69 -4.79
CA GLY A 22 2.32 -1.48 -4.88
C GLY A 22 1.99 0.00 -4.69
N ILE A 23 1.23 0.57 -5.61
CA ILE A 23 0.74 1.94 -5.55
C ILE A 23 -0.71 1.91 -5.06
N GLY A 24 -0.95 2.62 -3.96
CA GLY A 24 -2.27 2.85 -3.40
C GLY A 24 -2.58 4.34 -3.25
N LYS A 25 -3.83 4.64 -2.90
CA LYS A 25 -4.27 5.99 -2.55
C LYS A 25 -5.03 5.97 -1.22
N ILE A 26 -4.65 6.85 -0.29
CA ILE A 26 -5.36 7.11 0.96
C ILE A 26 -5.79 8.56 0.94
N GLU A 27 -7.10 8.84 0.96
CA GLU A 27 -7.64 10.22 1.02
C GLU A 27 -7.03 11.18 -0.02
N GLY A 28 -6.74 10.68 -1.23
CA GLY A 28 -6.11 11.46 -2.31
C GLY A 28 -4.57 11.52 -2.28
N VAL A 29 -3.93 10.93 -1.27
CA VAL A 29 -2.47 10.83 -1.13
C VAL A 29 -1.96 9.53 -1.70
N THR A 30 -0.91 9.59 -2.52
CA THR A 30 -0.26 8.39 -3.04
C THR A 30 0.55 7.72 -1.94
N ILE A 31 0.30 6.43 -1.73
CA ILE A 31 1.07 5.58 -0.83
C ILE A 31 1.80 4.51 -1.62
N PHE A 32 3.08 4.38 -1.35
CA PHE A 32 3.96 3.38 -1.93
C PHE A 32 4.15 2.24 -0.93
N ILE A 33 3.91 1.03 -1.39
CA ILE A 33 3.79 -0.17 -0.58
C ILE A 33 4.75 -1.22 -1.14
N SER A 34 5.83 -1.49 -0.44
CA SER A 34 6.81 -2.48 -0.92
C SER A 34 6.24 -3.91 -0.85
N GLY A 35 6.28 -4.64 -1.97
CA GLY A 35 5.80 -6.04 -2.06
C GLY A 35 4.29 -6.20 -2.23
N GLY A 36 3.62 -5.14 -2.70
CA GLY A 36 2.19 -5.12 -2.90
C GLY A 36 1.77 -5.49 -4.32
N ILE A 37 0.76 -6.36 -4.44
CA ILE A 37 0.25 -6.85 -5.74
C ILE A 37 -1.03 -6.11 -6.11
N LYS A 38 -1.20 -5.80 -7.39
CA LYS A 38 -2.41 -5.14 -7.91
C LYS A 38 -3.67 -5.95 -7.58
N GLY A 39 -4.66 -5.27 -6.99
CA GLY A 39 -5.92 -5.86 -6.55
C GLY A 39 -5.92 -6.38 -5.12
N ASP A 40 -4.76 -6.51 -4.47
CA ASP A 40 -4.71 -6.91 -3.06
C ASP A 40 -5.18 -5.76 -2.16
N THR A 41 -5.93 -6.11 -1.12
CA THR A 41 -6.21 -5.21 0.00
C THR A 41 -5.31 -5.60 1.15
N VAL A 42 -4.39 -4.71 1.49
CA VAL A 42 -3.39 -4.94 2.52
C VAL A 42 -3.52 -3.89 3.61
N LYS A 43 -3.29 -4.32 4.84
CA LYS A 43 -3.02 -3.43 5.94
C LYS A 43 -1.55 -3.02 5.85
N VAL A 44 -1.33 -1.72 5.71
CA VAL A 44 -0.01 -1.12 5.59
C VAL A 44 0.25 -0.21 6.76
N LYS A 45 1.42 -0.40 7.37
CA LYS A 45 1.91 0.46 8.44
C LYS A 45 2.77 1.56 7.85
N ILE A 46 2.46 2.80 8.19
CA ILE A 46 3.17 3.96 7.69
C ILE A 46 4.54 4.05 8.35
N THR A 47 5.59 3.95 7.55
CA THR A 47 6.98 4.06 8.02
C THR A 47 7.59 5.41 7.71
N LYS A 48 7.04 6.15 6.74
CA LYS A 48 7.48 7.51 6.42
C LYS A 48 6.34 8.31 5.80
N VAL A 49 6.06 9.49 6.36
CA VAL A 49 5.09 10.45 5.81
C VAL A 49 5.87 11.59 5.16
N SER A 50 5.55 11.91 3.91
CA SER A 50 6.08 13.08 3.19
C SER A 50 4.92 13.95 2.72
N LYS A 51 5.21 15.19 2.29
CA LYS A 51 4.16 16.16 1.90
C LYS A 51 3.33 15.74 0.67
N ASN A 52 3.88 14.91 -0.22
CA ASN A 52 3.23 14.50 -1.47
C ASN A 52 2.93 13.00 -1.54
N TYR A 53 3.62 12.20 -0.73
CA TYR A 53 3.51 10.75 -0.76
C TYR A 53 3.80 10.15 0.61
N VAL A 54 3.41 8.90 0.78
CA VAL A 54 3.63 8.15 2.01
C VAL A 54 4.28 6.82 1.64
N LEU A 55 5.21 6.36 2.46
CA LEU A 55 5.78 5.03 2.34
C LEU A 55 5.21 4.16 3.46
N GLY A 56 4.71 3.00 3.07
CA GLY A 56 4.15 2.01 3.96
C GLY A 56 4.77 0.64 3.72
N ARG A 57 4.79 -0.16 4.78
CA ARG A 57 5.13 -1.58 4.68
C ARG A 57 3.89 -2.41 4.94
N ILE A 58 3.70 -3.46 4.16
CA ILE A 58 2.63 -4.44 4.39
C ILE A 58 2.89 -5.12 5.74
N ILE A 59 1.91 -5.02 6.63
CA ILE A 59 1.90 -5.73 7.90
C ILE A 59 0.94 -6.92 7.88
N LYS A 60 -0.12 -6.84 7.07
CA LYS A 60 -1.13 -7.90 6.98
C LYS A 60 -1.81 -7.88 5.61
N LEU A 61 -2.02 -9.05 5.03
CA LEU A 61 -2.91 -9.20 3.89
C LEU A 61 -4.34 -9.34 4.40
N ILE A 62 -5.25 -8.49 3.94
CA ILE A 62 -6.67 -8.55 4.31
C ILE A 62 -7.46 -9.29 3.24
N LYS A 63 -7.19 -8.97 1.98
CA LYS A 63 -7.79 -9.61 0.83
C LYS A 63 -6.72 -9.90 -0.21
N GLU A 64 -6.57 -11.17 -0.52
CA GLU A 64 -5.77 -11.63 -1.64
C GLU A 64 -6.40 -11.24 -2.98
N SER A 65 -5.58 -10.76 -3.92
CA SER A 65 -5.99 -10.59 -5.30
C SER A 65 -6.09 -11.95 -5.99
N GLU A 66 -7.13 -12.17 -6.79
CA GLU A 66 -7.23 -13.34 -7.68
C GLU A 66 -6.07 -13.42 -8.68
N LEU A 67 -5.32 -12.32 -8.86
CA LEU A 67 -4.09 -12.26 -9.66
C LEU A 67 -2.87 -12.90 -8.98
N ARG A 68 -2.95 -13.31 -7.71
CA ARG A 68 -1.92 -14.18 -7.11
C ARG A 68 -2.01 -15.56 -7.77
N GLN A 69 -1.35 -15.70 -8.92
CA GLN A 69 -0.96 -17.01 -9.39
C GLN A 69 0.10 -17.55 -8.44
N VAL A 70 -0.35 -18.30 -7.43
CA VAL A 70 0.46 -19.32 -6.80
C VAL A 70 0.74 -20.34 -7.90
N ALA A 71 1.97 -20.33 -8.41
CA ALA A 71 2.46 -21.36 -9.32
C ALA A 71 2.68 -22.68 -8.58
#